data_AF-A0A1D8UTD1-F1
#
_entry.id   AF-A0A1D8UTD1-F1
#
_cell.length_a   1.000
_cell.length_b   1.000
_cell.length_c   1.000
_cell.angle_alpha   90.00
_cell.angle_beta   90.00
_cell.angle_gamma   90.00
#
_symmetry.space_group_name_H-M   'P 1'
#
loop_
_entity.id
_entity.type
_entity.pdbx_description
1 polymer ?
#
loop_
_entity_poly.entity_id
_entity_poly.type
_entity_poly.pdbx_seq_one_letter_code
_entity_poly.pdbx_strand_id
1 'polypeptide(L)'
;MFRIDNSSAVANMPAPAAAGTPGYFSEGNPAAGEAATIVSGDWLNIVQEEIAAPIEETGGTLDKTNPHQLLAAIKSLIGTGVVASFAGSLGATGWVKLPFGLILQWGQATLPVASATISTASVSLPVAFPNACAVAIGNAGRAASSAHGYYPSITTATLAAGTFNLIGDTLSGGQSNVVNFDQTVPVSWFAIGY
;
A
#
# COMPACT_ATOMS: atom_id res chain seq x y z
N MET A 1 -2.02 27.22 15.04
CA MET A 1 -3.36 27.23 15.65
C MET A 1 -3.21 27.20 17.15
N PHE A 2 -4.08 27.91 17.86
CA PHE A 2 -4.25 27.80 19.31
C PHE A 2 -5.71 28.11 19.62
N ARG A 3 -6.25 27.53 20.70
CA ARG A 3 -7.59 27.88 21.17
C ARG A 3 -7.60 29.33 21.68
N ILE A 4 -8.76 29.97 21.70
CA ILE A 4 -8.90 31.33 22.24
C ILE A 4 -8.36 31.40 23.67
N ASP A 5 -7.49 32.38 23.94
CA ASP A 5 -6.69 32.46 25.17
C ASP A 5 -6.80 33.83 25.87
N ASN A 6 -7.85 34.59 25.58
CA ASN A 6 -8.09 35.86 26.25
C ASN A 6 -8.68 35.67 27.67
N SER A 7 -8.77 36.76 28.43
CA SER A 7 -9.25 36.72 29.82
C SER A 7 -10.70 36.28 30.00
N SER A 8 -11.51 36.27 28.93
CA SER A 8 -12.89 35.78 28.96
C SER A 8 -13.04 34.34 28.47
N ALA A 9 -11.94 33.66 28.10
CA ALA A 9 -11.97 32.26 27.71
C ALA A 9 -12.36 31.37 28.89
N VAL A 10 -13.16 30.34 28.61
CA VAL A 10 -13.58 29.33 29.59
C VAL A 10 -12.74 28.06 29.42
N ALA A 11 -12.46 27.37 30.54
CA ALA A 11 -11.50 26.25 30.56
C ALA A 11 -11.98 24.99 29.79
N ASN A 12 -13.28 24.79 29.67
CA ASN A 12 -13.88 23.64 29.00
C ASN A 12 -14.85 24.11 27.93
N MET A 13 -14.96 23.35 26.83
CA MET A 13 -15.93 23.66 25.77
C MET A 13 -17.35 23.65 26.36
N PRO A 14 -18.12 24.76 26.22
CA PRO A 14 -19.52 24.77 26.60
C PRO A 14 -20.32 23.76 25.77
N ALA A 15 -21.41 23.23 26.35
CA ALA A 15 -22.33 22.39 25.59
C ALA A 15 -22.92 23.18 24.40
N PRO A 16 -22.90 22.62 23.17
CA PRO A 16 -23.50 23.27 22.02
C PRO A 16 -25.00 23.53 22.23
N ALA A 17 -25.50 24.62 21.64
CA ALA A 17 -26.92 24.89 21.66
C ALA A 17 -27.68 23.87 20.79
N ALA A 18 -28.99 23.74 21.02
CA ALA A 18 -29.82 22.89 20.18
C ALA A 18 -29.78 23.37 18.71
N ALA A 19 -29.67 22.43 17.76
CA ALA A 19 -29.63 22.76 16.35
C ALA A 19 -30.90 23.50 15.91
N GLY A 20 -30.71 24.66 15.28
CA GLY A 20 -31.77 25.42 14.63
C GLY A 20 -31.96 25.02 13.16
N THR A 21 -32.75 25.81 12.43
CA THR A 21 -32.90 25.67 10.97
C THR A 21 -31.62 26.16 10.26
N PRO A 22 -31.00 25.37 9.37
CA PRO A 22 -29.81 25.80 8.61
C PRO A 22 -30.05 27.04 7.74
N GLY A 23 -29.03 27.90 7.61
CA GLY A 23 -29.06 29.13 6.81
C GLY A 23 -27.66 29.70 6.54
N TYR A 24 -27.58 30.90 5.96
CA TYR A 24 -26.33 31.60 5.62
C TYR A 24 -26.18 32.90 6.41
N PHE A 25 -24.94 33.39 6.54
CA PHE A 25 -24.68 34.71 7.10
C PHE A 25 -25.31 35.82 6.25
N SER A 26 -25.90 36.81 6.92
CA SER A 26 -26.47 38.03 6.35
C SER A 26 -26.06 39.24 7.18
N GLU A 27 -25.72 40.32 6.50
CA GLU A 27 -25.51 41.66 7.10
C GLU A 27 -26.82 42.27 7.63
N GLY A 28 -27.96 41.61 7.41
CA GLY A 28 -29.28 42.14 7.67
C GLY A 28 -29.66 43.25 6.69
N ASN A 29 -30.86 43.79 6.89
CA ASN A 29 -31.35 44.94 6.14
C ASN A 29 -32.25 45.77 7.05
N PRO A 30 -31.72 46.84 7.67
CA PRO A 30 -32.50 47.70 8.57
C PRO A 30 -33.72 48.33 7.90
N ALA A 31 -33.66 48.63 6.61
CA ALA A 31 -34.79 49.20 5.87
C ALA A 31 -35.93 48.18 5.67
N ALA A 32 -35.62 46.88 5.66
CA ALA A 32 -36.58 45.78 5.61
C ALA A 32 -36.91 45.21 7.01
N GLY A 33 -36.32 45.72 8.08
CA GLY A 33 -36.47 45.17 9.44
C GLY A 33 -35.77 43.83 9.67
N GLU A 34 -34.83 43.44 8.80
CA GLU A 34 -34.07 42.21 8.92
C GLU A 34 -32.82 42.44 9.78
N ALA A 35 -32.68 41.69 10.87
CA ALA A 35 -31.50 41.75 11.72
C ALA A 35 -30.29 41.05 11.06
N ALA A 36 -29.09 41.55 11.35
CA ALA A 36 -27.84 40.89 10.96
C ALA A 36 -27.65 39.57 11.71
N THR A 37 -26.83 38.68 11.15
CA THR A 37 -26.52 37.40 11.80
C THR A 37 -25.67 37.60 13.05
N ILE A 38 -26.05 36.93 14.14
CA ILE A 38 -25.23 36.88 15.35
C ILE A 38 -24.32 35.66 15.27
N VAL A 39 -23.00 35.89 15.17
CA VAL A 39 -22.01 34.81 15.23
C VAL A 39 -21.84 34.39 16.69
N SER A 40 -22.32 33.21 17.04
CA SER A 40 -22.28 32.70 18.41
C SER A 40 -20.91 32.13 18.79
N GLY A 41 -20.65 32.08 20.10
CA GLY A 41 -19.47 31.37 20.62
C GLY A 41 -19.51 29.87 20.31
N ASP A 42 -20.70 29.25 20.25
CA ASP A 42 -20.88 27.85 19.85
C ASP A 42 -20.32 27.61 18.43
N TRP A 43 -20.72 28.46 17.47
CA TRP A 43 -20.22 28.36 16.09
C TRP A 43 -18.70 28.53 16.02
N LEU A 44 -18.15 29.53 16.72
CA LEU A 44 -16.71 29.79 16.74
C LEU A 44 -15.92 28.65 17.41
N ASN A 45 -16.45 28.06 18.49
CA ASN A 45 -15.83 26.92 19.16
C ASN A 45 -15.80 25.70 18.24
N ILE A 46 -16.89 25.39 17.54
CA ILE A 46 -16.90 24.29 16.56
C ILE A 46 -15.85 24.52 15.48
N VAL A 47 -15.80 25.70 14.86
CA VAL A 47 -14.77 26.01 13.84
C VAL A 47 -13.36 25.88 14.41
N GLN A 48 -13.14 26.34 15.64
CA GLN A 48 -11.85 26.20 16.32
C GLN A 48 -11.47 24.73 16.51
N GLU A 49 -12.38 23.90 17.00
CA GLU A 49 -12.13 22.49 17.27
C GLU A 49 -11.97 21.68 15.98
N GLU A 50 -12.69 21.98 14.90
CA GLU A 50 -12.49 21.35 13.59
C GLU A 50 -11.08 21.62 13.01
N ILE A 51 -10.46 22.74 13.37
CA ILE A 51 -9.08 23.06 12.97
C ILE A 51 -8.06 22.43 13.94
N ALA A 52 -8.37 22.40 15.24
CA ALA A 52 -7.50 21.85 16.28
C ALA A 52 -7.44 20.31 16.22
N ALA A 53 -8.57 19.65 16.00
CA ALA A 53 -8.72 18.21 15.99
C ALA A 53 -7.72 17.48 15.09
N PRO A 54 -7.54 17.82 13.79
CA PRO A 54 -6.56 17.11 12.95
C PRO A 54 -5.11 17.30 13.44
N ILE A 55 -4.79 18.43 14.08
CA ILE A 55 -3.46 18.67 14.64
C ILE A 55 -3.21 17.73 15.81
N GLU A 56 -4.17 17.64 16.74
CA GLU A 56 -4.06 16.80 17.93
C GLU A 56 -4.13 15.31 17.58
N GLU A 57 -5.01 14.91 16.65
CA GLU A 57 -5.15 13.52 16.15
C GLU A 57 -3.85 13.01 15.52
N THR A 58 -3.11 13.89 14.84
CA THR A 58 -1.79 13.55 14.26
C THR A 58 -0.64 13.62 15.27
N GLY A 59 -0.95 13.79 16.56
CA GLY A 59 0.02 13.87 17.67
C GLY A 59 0.66 15.25 17.84
N GLY A 60 0.23 16.25 17.09
CA GLY A 60 0.68 17.64 17.22
C GLY A 60 0.10 18.31 18.46
N THR A 61 0.87 19.20 19.09
CA THR A 61 0.38 20.06 20.18
C THR A 61 0.10 21.46 19.64
N LEU A 62 -1.03 22.05 20.05
CA LEU A 62 -1.39 23.41 19.65
C LEU A 62 -0.36 24.44 20.13
N ASP A 63 0.19 25.19 19.19
CA ASP A 63 1.19 26.22 19.43
C ASP A 63 0.84 27.56 18.77
N LYS A 64 0.58 28.60 19.57
CA LYS A 64 0.24 29.94 19.07
C LYS A 64 1.34 30.57 18.21
N THR A 65 2.59 30.16 18.39
CA THR A 65 3.75 30.69 17.65
C THR A 65 3.98 29.99 16.30
N ASN A 66 3.29 28.87 16.05
CA ASN A 66 3.43 28.09 14.83
C ASN A 66 2.19 28.21 13.91
N PRO A 67 2.25 28.98 12.81
CA PRO A 67 1.14 29.15 11.89
C PRO A 67 0.95 27.97 10.91
N HIS A 68 1.82 26.95 10.91
CA HIS A 68 1.80 25.86 9.92
C HIS A 68 1.34 24.50 10.46
N GLN A 69 0.76 24.44 11.66
CA GLN A 69 0.37 23.17 12.28
C GLN A 69 -0.70 22.40 11.50
N LEU A 70 -1.76 23.08 11.01
CA LEU A 70 -2.80 22.44 10.21
C LEU A 70 -2.21 21.86 8.91
N LEU A 71 -1.28 22.58 8.28
CA LEU A 71 -0.57 22.11 7.09
C LEU A 71 0.24 20.84 7.40
N ALA A 72 0.93 20.79 8.53
CA ALA A 72 1.68 19.62 8.96
C ALA A 72 0.75 18.41 9.22
N ALA A 73 -0.38 18.63 9.89
CA ALA A 73 -1.40 17.63 10.14
C ALA A 73 -1.97 17.05 8.83
N ILE A 74 -2.37 17.91 7.90
CA ILE A 74 -2.91 17.49 6.58
C ILE A 74 -1.87 16.63 5.83
N LYS A 75 -0.60 17.05 5.81
CA LYS A 75 0.47 16.25 5.18
C LYS A 75 0.63 14.89 5.83
N SER A 76 0.54 14.80 7.16
CA SER A 76 0.62 13.55 7.91
C SER A 76 -0.56 12.61 7.59
N LEU A 77 -1.79 13.13 7.59
CA LEU A 77 -2.99 12.37 7.26
C LEU A 77 -2.95 11.81 5.84
N ILE A 78 -2.53 12.64 4.86
CA ILE A 78 -2.35 12.19 3.47
C ILE A 78 -1.29 11.08 3.40
N GLY A 79 -0.13 11.27 4.05
CA GLY A 79 0.92 10.26 4.08
C GLY A 79 0.45 8.92 4.65
N THR A 80 -0.31 8.96 5.74
CA THR A 80 -0.88 7.76 6.39
C THR A 80 -1.88 7.06 5.47
N GLY A 81 -2.78 7.81 4.81
CA GLY A 81 -3.74 7.26 3.86
C GLY A 81 -3.09 6.64 2.61
N VAL A 82 -2.00 7.23 2.13
CA VAL A 82 -1.22 6.67 1.02
C VAL A 82 -0.60 5.34 1.45
N VAL A 83 0.04 5.24 2.63
CA VAL A 83 0.62 3.98 3.11
C VAL A 83 -0.45 2.90 3.30
N ALA A 84 -1.63 3.26 3.82
CA ALA A 84 -2.76 2.34 3.94
C ALA A 84 -3.26 1.78 2.59
N SER A 85 -2.99 2.49 1.49
CA SER A 85 -3.31 2.04 0.13
C SER A 85 -2.38 0.93 -0.37
N PHE A 86 -1.27 0.68 0.33
CA PHE A 86 -0.39 -0.46 0.11
C PHE A 86 -0.66 -1.53 1.17
N ALA A 87 -0.87 -2.76 0.72
CA ALA A 87 -0.97 -3.92 1.61
C ALA A 87 0.07 -4.95 1.21
N GLY A 88 0.69 -5.65 2.15
CA GLY A 88 1.70 -6.62 1.79
C GLY A 88 2.22 -7.47 2.94
N SER A 89 3.00 -8.47 2.59
CA SER A 89 3.77 -9.32 3.51
C SER A 89 5.21 -9.39 3.02
N LEU A 90 6.15 -8.86 3.81
CA LEU A 90 7.56 -8.72 3.44
C LEU A 90 8.42 -9.92 3.89
N GLY A 91 7.96 -11.13 3.59
CA GLY A 91 8.72 -12.36 3.86
C GLY A 91 9.72 -12.72 2.76
N ALA A 92 10.49 -13.79 2.98
CA ALA A 92 11.34 -14.40 1.96
C ALA A 92 10.53 -14.85 0.73
N THR A 93 9.30 -15.29 0.97
CA THR A 93 8.22 -15.32 -0.01
C THR A 93 7.20 -14.28 0.41
N GLY A 94 6.90 -13.32 -0.47
CA GLY A 94 6.20 -12.11 -0.10
C GLY A 94 5.42 -11.49 -1.25
N TRP A 95 4.66 -10.46 -0.92
CA TRP A 95 3.83 -9.73 -1.86
C TRP A 95 3.54 -8.31 -1.41
N VAL A 96 3.26 -7.43 -2.37
CA VAL A 96 2.74 -6.08 -2.15
C VAL A 96 1.64 -5.80 -3.18
N LYS A 97 0.46 -5.41 -2.69
CA LYS A 97 -0.58 -4.74 -3.45
C LYS A 97 -0.25 -3.26 -3.54
N LEU A 98 -0.23 -2.76 -4.76
CA LEU A 98 -0.07 -1.35 -5.08
C LEU A 98 -1.47 -0.71 -5.24
N PRO A 99 -1.57 0.61 -5.07
CA PRO A 99 -2.74 1.36 -5.53
C PRO A 99 -3.05 1.02 -6.99
N PHE A 100 -4.34 1.08 -7.35
CA PHE A 100 -4.86 0.75 -8.69
C PHE A 100 -4.86 -0.74 -9.06
N GLY A 101 -4.60 -1.64 -8.11
CA GLY A 101 -4.90 -3.07 -8.23
C GLY A 101 -3.75 -3.95 -8.72
N LEU A 102 -2.59 -3.38 -9.06
CA LEU A 102 -1.41 -4.16 -9.39
C LEU A 102 -0.84 -4.84 -8.14
N ILE A 103 -0.38 -6.07 -8.29
CA ILE A 103 0.20 -6.87 -7.22
C ILE A 103 1.57 -7.36 -7.68
N LEU A 104 2.58 -7.16 -6.85
CA LEU A 104 3.93 -7.71 -7.00
C LEU A 104 4.08 -8.87 -6.03
N GLN A 105 4.61 -10.00 -6.47
CA GLN A 105 4.87 -11.17 -5.61
C GLN A 105 6.27 -11.72 -5.89
N TRP A 106 6.93 -12.25 -4.87
CA TRP A 106 8.26 -12.86 -4.98
C TRP A 106 8.39 -14.05 -4.06
N GLY A 107 9.37 -14.89 -4.34
CA GLY A 107 9.73 -15.99 -3.45
C GLY A 107 10.80 -16.88 -4.03
N GLN A 108 10.90 -18.08 -3.44
CA GLN A 108 11.77 -19.13 -3.92
C GLN A 108 10.97 -20.39 -4.22
N ALA A 109 11.44 -21.14 -5.20
CA ALA A 109 10.95 -22.46 -5.54
C ALA A 109 12.15 -23.35 -5.87
N THR A 110 11.93 -24.65 -6.05
CA THR A 110 13.00 -25.58 -6.37
C THR A 110 12.57 -26.44 -7.55
N LEU A 111 13.36 -26.42 -8.61
CA LEU A 111 13.27 -27.41 -9.66
C LEU A 111 13.83 -28.74 -9.14
N PRO A 112 13.09 -29.86 -9.25
CA PRO A 112 13.54 -31.15 -8.77
C PRO A 112 14.64 -31.74 -9.65
N VAL A 113 15.31 -32.78 -9.12
CA VAL A 113 16.09 -33.71 -9.94
C VAL A 113 15.13 -34.38 -10.92
N ALA A 114 15.42 -34.35 -12.21
CA ALA A 114 14.52 -34.87 -13.25
C ALA A 114 15.14 -36.01 -14.07
N SER A 115 16.47 -36.23 -13.97
CA SER A 115 17.21 -37.17 -14.83
C SER A 115 16.95 -36.95 -16.33
N ALA A 116 16.61 -35.72 -16.69
CA ALA A 116 16.28 -35.26 -18.02
C ALA A 116 16.85 -33.85 -18.22
N THR A 117 16.86 -33.37 -19.47
CA THR A 117 17.35 -32.02 -19.80
C THR A 117 16.41 -30.91 -19.37
N ILE A 118 15.14 -31.26 -19.07
CA ILE A 118 14.08 -30.36 -18.62
C ILE A 118 13.63 -30.77 -17.21
N SER A 119 13.42 -29.80 -16.34
CA SER A 119 12.81 -29.95 -15.02
C SER A 119 11.70 -28.92 -14.85
N THR A 120 10.62 -29.27 -14.16
CA THR A 120 9.46 -28.39 -13.97
C THR A 120 8.99 -28.42 -12.52
N ALA A 121 8.60 -27.26 -11.99
CA ALA A 121 8.00 -27.12 -10.67
C ALA A 121 6.83 -26.13 -10.71
N SER A 122 5.72 -26.47 -10.04
CA SER A 122 4.61 -25.54 -9.85
C SER A 122 4.91 -24.61 -8.67
N VAL A 123 4.64 -23.32 -8.83
CA VAL A 123 4.78 -22.29 -7.81
C VAL A 123 3.41 -21.78 -7.41
N SER A 124 3.03 -21.97 -6.15
CA SER A 124 1.84 -21.36 -5.57
C SER A 124 2.12 -19.92 -5.13
N LEU A 125 1.30 -18.98 -5.59
CA LEU A 125 1.42 -17.57 -5.24
C LEU A 125 0.84 -17.32 -3.84
N PRO A 126 1.48 -16.47 -3.01
CA PRO A 126 0.97 -16.09 -1.69
C PRO A 126 -0.46 -15.53 -1.70
N VAL A 127 -0.80 -14.77 -2.73
CA VAL A 127 -2.13 -14.21 -2.95
C VAL A 127 -2.51 -14.43 -4.42
N ALA A 128 -3.75 -14.83 -4.69
CA ALA A 128 -4.21 -14.92 -6.07
C ALA A 128 -4.34 -13.52 -6.69
N PHE A 129 -3.87 -13.35 -7.93
CA PHE A 129 -4.18 -12.18 -8.73
C PHE A 129 -5.68 -12.18 -9.07
N PRO A 130 -6.44 -11.12 -8.72
CA PRO A 130 -7.89 -11.10 -8.90
C PRO A 130 -8.38 -11.34 -10.33
N ASN A 131 -7.62 -10.93 -11.34
CA ASN A 131 -7.96 -11.04 -12.75
C ASN A 131 -6.96 -11.93 -13.51
N ALA A 132 -5.67 -11.58 -13.49
CA ALA A 132 -4.65 -12.27 -14.28
C ALA A 132 -3.23 -12.14 -13.72
N CYS A 133 -2.44 -13.21 -13.85
CA CYS A 133 -0.99 -13.13 -13.78
C CYS A 133 -0.46 -12.61 -15.12
N ALA A 134 0.07 -11.39 -15.13
CA ALA A 134 0.57 -10.75 -16.34
C ALA A 134 1.95 -11.28 -16.75
N VAL A 135 2.82 -11.52 -15.76
CA VAL A 135 4.17 -12.03 -15.99
C VAL A 135 4.66 -12.76 -14.75
N ALA A 136 5.44 -13.83 -14.96
CA ALA A 136 6.27 -14.46 -13.96
C ALA A 136 7.66 -14.73 -14.55
N ILE A 137 8.71 -14.53 -13.76
CA ILE A 137 10.10 -14.78 -14.15
C ILE A 137 10.81 -15.53 -13.03
N GLY A 138 11.89 -16.23 -13.37
CA GLY A 138 12.73 -16.93 -12.41
C GLY A 138 14.21 -16.84 -12.75
N ASN A 139 15.05 -16.96 -11.73
CA ASN A 139 16.50 -17.00 -11.85
C ASN A 139 17.05 -18.23 -11.12
N ALA A 140 17.80 -19.06 -11.83
CA ALA A 140 18.43 -20.25 -11.27
C ALA A 140 19.58 -19.88 -10.33
N GLY A 141 19.53 -20.36 -9.10
CA GLY A 141 20.55 -20.10 -8.07
C GLY A 141 21.77 -21.01 -8.14
N ARG A 142 21.74 -22.06 -8.97
CA ARG A 142 22.91 -22.94 -9.22
C ARG A 142 22.78 -23.74 -10.52
N ALA A 143 23.84 -24.46 -10.85
CA ALA A 143 23.89 -25.40 -11.95
C ALA A 143 22.90 -26.58 -11.80
N ALA A 144 22.34 -27.03 -12.92
CA ALA A 144 21.46 -28.21 -12.99
C ALA A 144 22.22 -29.53 -12.86
N SER A 145 23.52 -29.54 -13.18
CA SER A 145 24.40 -30.70 -13.05
C SER A 145 25.59 -30.43 -12.15
N SER A 146 25.84 -31.29 -11.16
CA SER A 146 27.01 -31.18 -10.29
C SER A 146 28.31 -31.60 -11.00
N ALA A 147 28.20 -32.44 -12.03
CA ALA A 147 29.34 -32.88 -12.83
C ALA A 147 29.77 -31.87 -13.90
N HIS A 148 28.83 -31.10 -14.45
CA HIS A 148 29.08 -30.25 -15.62
C HIS A 148 28.91 -28.74 -15.39
N GLY A 149 28.29 -28.30 -14.29
CA GLY A 149 28.27 -26.88 -13.89
C GLY A 149 27.36 -25.93 -14.70
N TYR A 150 26.51 -26.44 -15.60
CA TYR A 150 25.62 -25.61 -16.43
C TYR A 150 24.40 -25.08 -15.66
N TYR A 151 24.21 -23.75 -15.66
CA TYR A 151 22.97 -23.12 -15.19
C TYR A 151 21.86 -23.33 -16.22
N PRO A 152 20.67 -23.79 -15.83
CA PRO A 152 19.58 -23.96 -16.77
C PRO A 152 19.02 -22.61 -17.22
N SER A 153 18.54 -22.56 -18.46
CA SER A 153 17.62 -21.50 -18.88
C SER A 153 16.32 -21.65 -18.10
N ILE A 154 15.73 -20.54 -17.67
CA ILE A 154 14.47 -20.53 -16.91
C ILE A 154 13.40 -19.86 -17.76
N THR A 155 12.26 -20.54 -17.88
CA THR A 155 11.03 -19.98 -18.43
C THR A 155 9.87 -20.24 -17.51
N THR A 156 8.76 -19.52 -17.71
CA THR A 156 7.51 -19.71 -16.98
C THR A 156 6.38 -20.06 -17.94
N ALA A 157 5.43 -20.85 -17.46
CA ALA A 157 4.25 -21.23 -18.22
C ALA A 157 3.03 -21.35 -17.31
N THR A 158 1.85 -21.49 -17.91
CA THR A 158 0.58 -21.70 -17.17
C THR A 158 0.35 -20.57 -16.14
N LEU A 159 0.48 -19.31 -16.58
CA LEU A 159 0.24 -18.14 -15.74
C LEU A 159 -1.25 -18.09 -15.35
N ALA A 160 -1.56 -18.56 -14.14
CA ALA A 160 -2.89 -18.56 -13.57
C ALA A 160 -2.95 -17.61 -12.37
N ALA A 161 -4.16 -17.28 -11.92
CA ALA A 161 -4.39 -16.34 -10.82
C ALA A 161 -3.57 -16.67 -9.56
N GLY A 162 -3.51 -17.96 -9.16
CA GLY A 162 -2.83 -18.40 -7.93
C GLY A 162 -1.57 -19.24 -8.15
N THR A 163 -1.14 -19.46 -9.39
CA THR A 163 -0.01 -20.37 -9.67
C THR A 163 0.63 -20.10 -11.02
N PHE A 164 1.88 -20.52 -11.17
CA PHE A 164 2.54 -20.68 -12.45
C PHE A 164 3.51 -21.86 -12.39
N ASN A 165 3.97 -22.33 -13.56
CA ASN A 165 5.01 -23.34 -13.65
C ASN A 165 6.35 -22.68 -13.94
N LEU A 166 7.37 -23.01 -13.16
CA LEU A 166 8.77 -22.81 -13.50
C LEU A 166 9.25 -24.01 -14.33
N ILE A 167 9.92 -23.72 -15.43
CA ILE A 167 10.51 -24.73 -16.30
C ILE A 167 11.98 -24.36 -16.47
N GLY A 168 12.86 -25.29 -16.09
CA GLY A 168 14.28 -25.20 -16.36
C GLY A 168 14.66 -26.12 -17.51
N ASP A 169 15.47 -25.62 -18.45
CA ASP A 169 16.03 -26.41 -19.54
C ASP A 169 17.54 -26.18 -19.64
N THR A 170 18.30 -27.26 -19.64
CA THR A 170 19.76 -27.24 -19.84
C THR A 170 20.18 -27.00 -21.29
N LEU A 171 19.23 -27.01 -22.23
CA LEU A 171 19.42 -26.80 -23.67
C LEU A 171 20.41 -27.80 -24.30
N SER A 172 20.56 -28.97 -23.69
CA SER A 172 21.48 -30.03 -24.11
C SER A 172 20.80 -31.20 -24.82
N GLY A 173 19.47 -31.16 -24.95
CA GLY A 173 18.69 -32.18 -25.66
C GLY A 173 19.07 -32.23 -27.13
N GLY A 174 19.73 -33.31 -27.56
CA GLY A 174 20.25 -33.47 -28.92
C GLY A 174 21.74 -33.17 -29.10
N GLN A 175 22.45 -32.79 -28.03
CA GLN A 175 23.91 -32.73 -28.04
C GLN A 175 24.52 -34.09 -27.66
N SER A 176 25.76 -34.38 -28.11
CA SER A 176 26.47 -35.61 -27.74
C SER A 176 26.77 -35.70 -26.23
N ASN A 177 26.93 -34.55 -25.56
CA ASN A 177 27.06 -34.46 -24.11
C ASN A 177 25.76 -33.91 -23.52
N VAL A 178 24.83 -34.81 -23.21
CA VAL A 178 23.54 -34.45 -22.61
C VAL A 178 23.76 -34.12 -21.13
N VAL A 179 23.34 -32.93 -20.73
CA VAL A 179 23.40 -32.45 -19.35
C VAL A 179 22.00 -32.58 -18.75
N ASN A 180 21.82 -33.55 -17.87
CA ASN A 180 20.56 -33.73 -17.17
C ASN A 180 20.55 -32.93 -15.86
N PHE A 181 19.34 -32.63 -15.36
CA PHE A 181 19.14 -32.24 -13.98
C PHE A 181 19.46 -33.42 -13.06
N ASP A 182 20.68 -33.45 -12.50
CA ASP A 182 21.17 -34.46 -11.56
C ASP A 182 21.10 -34.00 -10.10
N GLN A 183 20.85 -32.71 -9.88
CA GLN A 183 20.64 -32.10 -8.57
C GLN A 183 19.43 -31.16 -8.62
N THR A 184 18.86 -30.84 -7.46
CA THR A 184 17.81 -29.81 -7.41
C THR A 184 18.37 -28.45 -7.83
N VAL A 185 17.53 -27.51 -8.22
CA VAL A 185 17.97 -26.13 -8.53
C VAL A 185 17.04 -25.15 -7.82
N PRO A 186 17.51 -24.40 -6.81
CA PRO A 186 16.72 -23.31 -6.25
C PRO A 186 16.54 -22.23 -7.31
N VAL A 187 15.33 -21.68 -7.37
CA VAL A 187 14.95 -20.61 -8.29
C VAL A 187 14.32 -19.50 -7.48
N SER A 188 14.92 -18.31 -7.52
CA SER A 188 14.26 -17.10 -7.04
C SER A 188 13.31 -16.61 -8.12
N TRP A 189 12.07 -16.28 -7.77
CA TRP A 189 11.05 -15.88 -8.73
C TRP A 189 10.39 -14.56 -8.35
N PHE A 190 9.86 -13.90 -9.37
CA PHE A 190 9.09 -12.67 -9.25
C PHE A 190 7.91 -12.70 -10.23
N ALA A 191 6.75 -12.24 -9.79
CA ALA A 191 5.53 -12.22 -10.58
C ALA A 191 4.74 -10.91 -10.39
N ILE A 192 4.08 -10.47 -11.45
CA ILE A 192 3.18 -9.32 -11.46
C ILE A 192 1.81 -9.74 -12.00
N GLY A 193 0.75 -9.21 -11.41
CA GLY A 193 -0.61 -9.38 -11.90
C GLY A 193 -1.57 -8.40 -11.24
N TYR A 194 -2.84 -8.49 -11.58
CA TYR A 194 -3.92 -7.62 -11.10
C TYR A 194 -5.24 -8.40 -11.04
#